data_AF-A0A940VX48-F1
#
_entry.id   AF-A0A940VX48-F1
#
_cell.length_a   1.000
_cell.length_b   1.000
_cell.length_c   1.000
_cell.angle_alpha   90.00
_cell.angle_beta   90.00
_cell.angle_gamma   90.00
#
_symmetry.space_group_name_H-M   'P 1'
#
loop_
_entity.id
_entity.type
_entity.pdbx_description
1 polymer ?
#
loop_
_entity_poly.entity_id
_entity_poly.type
_entity_poly.pdbx_seq_one_letter_code
_entity_poly.pdbx_strand_id
1 'polypeptide(L)'
;MKKIFPKTALISMLILGLSTSAFAMDIQAPQIQGNPPPPPGMQGEQPNHDGGLKALLGSLVIDNIISRDQAVKVLEYFGKSTPSLKGMPPTNSQKAQDKNGAPQDAALNLLVNDGVITKTQADAIDKAIKTMMPPPGGPGGPGNSGISSSSVIIPPGMYNQSGGKKVKSNQAITTAKKDQSGVKVTAGGTLSLSNSTITTTGDSSSMDNSSFYGLNAGVLAESGSKIDLKNCTINTTGTGANGVFACGTGSSVTLSKVKINCTADAAHGVDATLKGILTLNDVDITTAGAHGAAISTDRGEGTITVNGGTFATSGVGSPGIYSTGDIKISGAKIAATGSEAAVIEGKNSIALTDTTLSGAKLWGVMLYQSFSGDADIGTSKFTMNGGSLTAAVGPVFYATNTKATIDLSGASIQGTSGTLLTASSGAWGKTGANGANVTFNADNETLAGNIICDNISSVTMALKNGTTLKGSINANKTMGSVALTLDKTSTWCITGNSYLTSLTDADSTLANIDDNGYTIYYDAKASANSWLGKKTYTLTDGGKLTPRK
;
A
#
# COMPACT_ATOMS: atom_id res chain seq x y z
N MET A 1 -61.70 -21.54 -5.47
CA MET A 1 -61.02 -22.76 -4.99
C MET A 1 -60.26 -22.40 -3.72
N LYS A 2 -60.58 -23.09 -2.61
CA LYS A 2 -60.00 -22.95 -1.27
C LYS A 2 -58.68 -23.72 -1.16
N LYS A 3 -57.76 -23.22 -0.32
CA LYS A 3 -56.85 -23.93 0.63
C LYS A 3 -55.97 -22.84 1.28
N ILE A 4 -56.18 -22.33 2.50
CA ILE A 4 -56.21 -22.90 3.88
C ILE A 4 -54.85 -23.48 4.32
N PHE A 5 -54.07 -22.62 5.03
CA PHE A 5 -53.33 -22.72 6.33
C PHE A 5 -53.02 -24.11 6.97
N PRO A 6 -52.00 -24.27 7.88
CA PRO A 6 -51.75 -23.34 9.01
C PRO A 6 -50.32 -23.08 9.55
N LYS A 7 -50.28 -22.02 10.38
CA LYS A 7 -49.30 -21.69 11.43
C LYS A 7 -49.50 -22.57 12.67
N THR A 8 -48.40 -22.88 13.37
CA THR A 8 -48.27 -23.22 14.81
C THR A 8 -46.76 -23.21 15.13
N ALA A 9 -46.20 -22.80 16.27
CA ALA A 9 -46.67 -22.21 17.51
C ALA A 9 -45.46 -21.57 18.24
N LEU A 10 -45.72 -20.57 19.08
CA LEU A 10 -44.84 -20.03 20.11
C LEU A 10 -44.50 -21.10 21.17
N ILE A 11 -43.27 -21.10 21.68
CA ILE A 11 -42.97 -21.46 23.07
C ILE A 11 -41.98 -20.44 23.65
N SER A 12 -42.47 -19.67 24.63
CA SER A 12 -41.66 -18.94 25.61
C SER A 12 -41.20 -19.90 26.70
N MET A 13 -39.95 -19.80 27.15
CA MET A 13 -39.61 -20.15 28.52
C MET A 13 -38.46 -19.28 29.05
N LEU A 14 -38.84 -18.49 30.05
CA LEU A 14 -38.06 -17.72 31.02
C LEU A 14 -37.22 -18.67 31.89
N ILE A 15 -36.03 -18.26 32.35
CA ILE A 15 -35.57 -18.39 33.77
C ILE A 15 -34.10 -17.92 33.94
N LEU A 16 -33.94 -16.98 34.89
CA LEU A 16 -32.82 -16.59 35.77
C LEU A 16 -31.37 -16.64 35.24
N GLY A 17 -30.54 -15.59 35.32
CA GLY A 17 -30.40 -14.59 36.38
C GLY A 17 -29.36 -15.05 37.39
N LEU A 18 -28.11 -14.56 37.27
CA LEU A 18 -27.13 -14.52 38.37
C LEU A 18 -26.06 -13.46 38.06
N SER A 19 -26.05 -12.44 38.93
CA SER A 19 -25.04 -11.40 39.11
C SER A 19 -23.92 -11.89 40.01
N THR A 20 -22.68 -11.43 39.79
CA THR A 20 -21.64 -11.14 40.81
C THR A 20 -20.54 -10.32 40.13
N SER A 21 -20.43 -9.02 40.37
CA SER A 21 -19.74 -8.32 41.47
C SER A 21 -18.21 -8.27 41.34
N ALA A 22 -17.71 -7.05 41.47
CA ALA A 22 -16.34 -6.58 41.32
C ALA A 22 -15.30 -7.26 42.23
N PHE A 23 -14.04 -7.25 41.77
CA PHE A 23 -12.87 -7.17 42.64
C PHE A 23 -11.83 -6.25 42.00
N ALA A 24 -11.70 -5.06 42.59
CA ALA A 24 -10.49 -4.25 42.52
C ALA A 24 -9.51 -4.81 43.56
N MET A 25 -8.23 -4.93 43.21
CA MET A 25 -7.18 -5.12 44.20
C MET A 25 -6.04 -4.14 43.90
N ASP A 26 -5.95 -3.17 44.79
CA ASP A 26 -4.91 -2.18 44.97
C ASP A 26 -3.73 -2.86 45.70
N ILE A 27 -2.50 -2.68 45.22
CA ILE A 27 -1.29 -2.94 46.00
C ILE A 27 -0.31 -1.80 45.77
N GLN A 28 -0.11 -0.99 46.81
CA GLN A 28 0.96 0.00 46.93
C GLN A 28 2.20 -0.54 47.65
N ALA A 29 3.37 -0.07 47.17
CA ALA A 29 4.60 0.31 47.88
C ALA A 29 5.59 -0.81 48.35
N PRO A 30 6.92 -0.57 48.41
CA PRO A 30 7.56 0.72 48.74
C PRO A 30 8.75 1.20 47.87
N GLN A 31 9.04 2.50 48.01
CA GLN A 31 10.26 3.20 47.61
C GLN A 31 11.43 2.81 48.52
N ILE A 32 12.59 2.44 47.95
CA ILE A 32 13.91 2.61 48.59
C ILE A 32 14.92 3.05 47.52
N GLN A 33 15.66 4.13 47.83
CA GLN A 33 16.69 4.76 47.02
C GLN A 33 17.95 3.91 46.86
N GLY A 34 18.58 4.00 45.68
CA GLY A 34 19.99 3.67 45.44
C GLY A 34 20.31 3.44 43.95
N ASN A 35 20.96 4.39 43.27
CA ASN A 35 21.72 4.11 42.04
C ASN A 35 23.11 3.58 42.47
N PRO A 36 23.80 2.63 41.79
CA PRO A 36 24.12 2.55 40.34
C PRO A 36 24.17 1.06 39.80
N PRO A 37 24.85 0.62 38.70
CA PRO A 37 25.40 1.22 37.46
C PRO A 37 24.68 0.69 36.17
N PRO A 38 25.05 1.02 34.90
CA PRO A 38 24.21 0.67 33.75
C PRO A 38 24.37 -0.82 33.34
N PRO A 39 23.30 -1.56 32.99
CA PRO A 39 23.44 -2.91 32.45
C PRO A 39 23.64 -2.94 30.93
N PRO A 40 24.31 -3.98 30.41
CA PRO A 40 24.76 -4.10 29.02
C PRO A 40 23.72 -4.75 28.10
N GLY A 41 23.71 -4.33 26.83
CA GLY A 41 23.21 -5.10 25.69
C GLY A 41 21.68 -5.22 25.59
N MET A 42 21.09 -4.48 24.66
CA MET A 42 19.72 -4.71 24.20
C MET A 42 19.62 -6.12 23.59
N GLN A 43 19.02 -7.07 24.30
CA GLN A 43 18.37 -8.21 23.65
C GLN A 43 17.13 -7.67 22.94
N GLY A 44 17.05 -7.91 21.64
CA GLY A 44 15.98 -7.42 20.79
C GLY A 44 14.61 -7.89 21.27
N GLU A 45 13.76 -6.94 21.63
CA GLU A 45 12.33 -7.19 21.67
C GLU A 45 11.86 -7.48 20.24
N GLN A 46 11.30 -8.68 20.03
CA GLN A 46 10.68 -9.06 18.77
C GLN A 46 9.47 -8.13 18.47
N PRO A 47 9.29 -7.67 17.23
CA PRO A 47 8.11 -6.88 16.85
C PRO A 47 6.82 -7.68 17.04
N ASN A 48 5.81 -7.08 17.69
CA ASN A 48 4.50 -7.69 17.91
C ASN A 48 3.75 -7.93 16.59
N HIS A 49 3.63 -9.20 16.18
CA HIS A 49 2.91 -9.71 14.99
C HIS A 49 1.37 -9.55 15.00
N ASP A 50 0.80 -8.96 16.06
CA ASP A 50 -0.59 -9.21 16.43
C ASP A 50 -1.63 -8.32 15.73
N GLY A 51 -1.23 -7.19 15.14
CA GLY A 51 -2.12 -6.24 14.47
C GLY A 51 -2.41 -6.55 12.99
N GLY A 52 -1.37 -6.87 12.21
CA GLY A 52 -1.50 -7.18 10.78
C GLY A 52 -2.21 -8.51 10.51
N LEU A 53 -1.94 -9.52 11.33
CA LEU A 53 -2.58 -10.83 11.24
C LEU A 53 -4.09 -10.77 11.51
N LYS A 54 -4.55 -9.86 12.39
CA LYS A 54 -5.99 -9.66 12.67
C LYS A 54 -6.75 -9.11 11.46
N ALA A 55 -6.18 -8.10 10.79
CA ALA A 55 -6.78 -7.53 9.59
C ALA A 55 -6.82 -8.56 8.44
N LEU A 56 -5.74 -9.33 8.28
CA LEU A 56 -5.65 -10.39 7.29
C LEU A 56 -6.71 -11.47 7.49
N LEU A 57 -6.78 -12.03 8.70
CA LEU A 57 -7.76 -13.06 9.01
C LEU A 57 -9.19 -12.50 8.90
N GLY A 58 -9.38 -11.21 9.19
CA GLY A 58 -10.63 -10.50 8.91
C GLY A 58 -11.05 -10.56 7.44
N SER A 59 -10.11 -10.41 6.49
CA SER A 59 -10.41 -10.52 5.05
C SER A 59 -10.79 -11.95 4.64
N LEU A 60 -10.08 -12.96 5.16
CA LEU A 60 -10.39 -14.37 4.89
C LEU A 60 -11.74 -14.81 5.49
N VAL A 61 -12.18 -14.14 6.57
CA VAL A 61 -13.53 -14.30 7.12
C VAL A 61 -14.60 -13.69 6.21
N ILE A 62 -14.34 -12.51 5.64
CA ILE A 62 -15.25 -11.85 4.69
C ILE A 62 -15.40 -12.68 3.42
N ASP A 63 -14.31 -13.26 2.94
CA ASP A 63 -14.28 -14.13 1.76
C ASP A 63 -14.81 -15.55 2.04
N ASN A 64 -15.28 -15.80 3.27
CA ASN A 64 -15.84 -17.07 3.71
C ASN A 64 -14.86 -18.26 3.58
N ILE A 65 -13.55 -17.96 3.58
CA ILE A 65 -12.47 -18.93 3.49
C ILE A 65 -12.27 -19.57 4.87
N ILE A 66 -12.34 -18.78 5.95
CA ILE A 66 -12.32 -19.26 7.35
C ILE A 66 -13.47 -18.64 8.14
N SER A 67 -13.88 -19.28 9.24
CA SER A 67 -14.88 -18.70 10.15
C SER A 67 -14.25 -17.70 11.13
N ARG A 68 -15.08 -16.87 11.78
CA ARG A 68 -14.63 -15.97 12.86
C ARG A 68 -13.92 -16.72 13.99
N ASP A 69 -14.45 -17.88 14.38
CA ASP A 69 -13.85 -18.72 15.43
C ASP A 69 -12.51 -19.32 14.99
N GLN A 70 -12.40 -19.69 13.71
CA GLN A 70 -11.13 -20.15 13.13
C GLN A 70 -10.09 -19.02 13.12
N ALA A 71 -10.49 -17.80 12.75
CA ALA A 71 -9.60 -16.63 12.80
C ALA A 71 -9.09 -16.34 14.22
N VAL A 72 -9.96 -16.42 15.24
CA VAL A 72 -9.56 -16.25 16.65
C VAL A 72 -8.55 -17.33 17.06
N LYS A 73 -8.79 -18.59 16.70
CA LYS A 73 -7.86 -19.69 17.04
C LYS A 73 -6.51 -19.57 16.31
N VAL A 74 -6.51 -19.11 15.07
CA VAL A 74 -5.26 -18.79 14.36
C VAL A 74 -4.50 -17.70 15.12
N LEU A 75 -5.16 -16.62 15.53
CA LEU A 75 -4.52 -15.56 16.33
C LEU A 75 -3.95 -16.08 17.65
N GLU A 76 -4.69 -16.93 18.37
CA GLU A 76 -4.22 -17.53 19.62
C GLU A 76 -2.98 -18.41 19.44
N TYR A 77 -2.88 -19.15 18.34
CA TYR A 77 -1.71 -19.98 18.03
C TYR A 77 -0.49 -19.15 17.64
N PHE A 78 -0.69 -18.07 16.90
CA PHE A 78 0.40 -17.15 16.53
C PHE A 78 0.81 -16.21 17.68
N GLY A 79 -0.06 -15.95 18.65
CA GLY A 79 0.20 -15.11 19.83
C GLY A 79 0.88 -15.83 21.00
N LYS A 80 0.99 -17.17 20.97
CA LYS A 80 1.81 -17.94 21.93
C LYS A 80 3.26 -17.91 21.46
N SER A 81 4.10 -17.13 22.14
CA SER A 81 5.56 -17.32 22.09
C SER A 81 5.85 -18.82 22.24
N THR A 82 6.44 -19.44 21.21
CA THR A 82 6.73 -20.89 21.17
C THR A 82 7.28 -21.37 22.52
N PRO A 83 6.57 -22.24 23.26
CA PRO A 83 7.16 -22.84 24.45
C PRO A 83 8.40 -23.63 24.03
N SER A 84 9.50 -23.41 24.74
CA SER A 84 10.67 -24.27 24.60
C SER A 84 10.26 -25.73 24.76
N LEU A 85 10.53 -26.54 23.73
CA LEU A 85 10.28 -27.99 23.71
C LEU A 85 11.25 -28.71 24.67
N LYS A 86 11.11 -28.50 25.98
CA LYS A 86 11.69 -29.35 27.01
C LYS A 86 10.56 -30.11 27.70
N GLY A 87 10.45 -31.41 27.40
CA GLY A 87 9.76 -32.36 28.29
C GLY A 87 8.64 -33.21 27.72
N MET A 88 8.52 -33.41 26.40
CA MET A 88 7.66 -34.45 25.84
C MET A 88 8.48 -35.57 25.18
N PRO A 89 8.15 -36.86 25.40
CA PRO A 89 8.81 -37.96 24.70
C PRO A 89 8.45 -37.92 23.21
N PRO A 90 9.41 -38.16 22.30
CA PRO A 90 9.15 -38.05 20.87
C PRO A 90 8.26 -39.21 20.39
N THR A 91 7.19 -38.87 19.66
CA THR A 91 6.45 -39.82 18.82
C THR A 91 7.08 -39.89 17.43
N ASN A 92 6.91 -41.03 16.75
CA ASN A 92 7.64 -41.47 15.54
C ASN A 92 7.48 -40.62 14.26
N SER A 93 7.04 -39.36 14.34
CA SER A 93 6.94 -38.42 13.22
C SER A 93 7.97 -37.28 13.23
N GLN A 94 8.85 -37.18 14.24
CA GLN A 94 9.84 -36.10 14.37
C GLN A 94 11.19 -36.29 13.63
N LYS A 95 11.30 -37.22 12.67
CA LYS A 95 12.55 -37.40 11.89
C LYS A 95 12.61 -36.69 10.53
N ALA A 96 11.66 -35.81 10.23
CA ALA A 96 11.71 -34.93 9.06
C ALA A 96 11.70 -33.45 9.47
N GLN A 97 12.71 -33.02 10.24
CA GLN A 97 13.05 -31.61 10.32
C GLN A 97 14.07 -31.32 9.21
N ASP A 98 13.60 -30.78 8.09
CA ASP A 98 14.48 -30.01 7.21
C ASP A 98 14.81 -28.68 7.88
N LYS A 99 15.97 -28.14 7.47
CA LYS A 99 16.69 -27.08 8.16
C LYS A 99 16.30 -25.67 7.72
N ASN A 100 15.13 -25.42 7.11
CA ASN A 100 14.79 -24.07 6.59
C ASN A 100 13.35 -23.57 6.82
N GLY A 101 12.47 -24.30 7.53
CA GLY A 101 11.07 -23.86 7.76
C GLY A 101 10.95 -22.77 8.83
N ALA A 102 10.41 -21.60 8.47
CA ALA A 102 10.10 -20.53 9.42
C ALA A 102 9.07 -21.00 10.48
N PRO A 103 9.06 -20.44 11.71
CA PRO A 103 8.14 -20.83 12.80
C PRO A 103 6.63 -20.80 12.45
N GLN A 104 6.27 -20.16 11.34
CA GLN A 104 4.93 -20.01 10.78
C GLN A 104 4.36 -21.31 10.16
N ASP A 105 5.18 -22.10 9.47
CA ASP A 105 4.74 -23.37 8.85
C ASP A 105 4.40 -24.40 9.93
N ALA A 106 5.13 -24.37 11.04
CA ALA A 106 4.87 -25.24 12.19
C ALA A 106 3.50 -24.93 12.83
N ALA A 107 3.16 -23.65 12.99
CA ALA A 107 1.90 -23.21 13.61
C ALA A 107 0.67 -23.58 12.76
N LEU A 108 0.74 -23.39 11.43
CA LEU A 108 -0.35 -23.76 10.52
C LEU A 108 -0.52 -25.28 10.43
N ASN A 109 0.57 -26.04 10.41
CA ASN A 109 0.49 -27.51 10.43
C ASN A 109 -0.12 -28.05 11.73
N LEU A 110 0.14 -27.41 12.88
CA LEU A 110 -0.51 -27.74 14.15
C LEU A 110 -2.03 -27.50 14.10
N LEU A 111 -2.46 -26.34 13.59
CA LEU A 111 -3.89 -26.02 13.44
C LEU A 111 -4.62 -26.98 12.47
N VAL A 112 -3.93 -27.49 11.46
CA VAL A 112 -4.44 -28.54 10.55
C VAL A 112 -4.57 -29.88 11.28
N ASN A 113 -3.54 -30.28 12.01
CA ASN A 113 -3.54 -31.54 12.77
C ASN A 113 -4.60 -31.56 13.88
N ASP A 114 -4.86 -30.40 14.49
CA ASP A 114 -5.87 -30.22 15.53
C ASP A 114 -7.30 -30.09 14.94
N GLY A 115 -7.45 -30.17 13.61
CA GLY A 115 -8.74 -30.08 12.92
C GLY A 115 -9.40 -28.69 13.01
N VAL A 116 -8.65 -27.67 13.41
CA VAL A 116 -9.15 -26.30 13.55
C VAL A 116 -9.37 -25.66 12.18
N ILE A 117 -8.46 -25.91 11.23
CA ILE A 117 -8.55 -25.48 9.84
C ILE A 117 -8.21 -26.65 8.91
N THR A 118 -8.68 -26.62 7.67
CA THR A 118 -8.28 -27.59 6.64
C THR A 118 -6.92 -27.23 6.04
N LYS A 119 -6.27 -28.17 5.34
CA LYS A 119 -5.02 -27.90 4.61
C LYS A 119 -5.19 -26.77 3.58
N THR A 120 -6.31 -26.74 2.87
CA THR A 120 -6.65 -25.66 1.92
C THR A 120 -6.78 -24.30 2.61
N GLN A 121 -7.37 -24.24 3.81
CA GLN A 121 -7.46 -23.01 4.60
C GLN A 121 -6.10 -22.57 5.13
N ALA A 122 -5.25 -23.52 5.56
CA ALA A 122 -3.89 -23.23 5.97
C ALA A 122 -3.05 -22.66 4.81
N ASP A 123 -3.17 -23.24 3.62
CA ASP A 123 -2.49 -22.75 2.42
C ASP A 123 -3.01 -21.36 2.00
N ALA A 124 -4.32 -21.10 2.18
CA ALA A 124 -4.89 -19.78 1.96
C ALA A 124 -4.39 -18.74 2.97
N ILE A 125 -4.27 -19.10 4.26
CA ILE A 125 -3.70 -18.23 5.30
C ILE A 125 -2.22 -17.97 5.02
N ASP A 126 -1.44 -19.01 4.73
CA ASP A 126 -0.02 -18.90 4.39
C ASP A 126 0.20 -18.00 3.17
N LYS A 127 -0.57 -18.22 2.10
CA LYS A 127 -0.59 -17.36 0.92
C LYS A 127 -0.95 -15.93 1.28
N ALA A 128 -2.00 -15.73 2.07
CA ALA A 128 -2.47 -14.41 2.47
C ALA A 128 -1.38 -13.65 3.29
N ILE A 129 -0.69 -14.35 4.19
CA ILE A 129 0.42 -13.76 4.97
C ILE A 129 1.59 -13.40 4.05
N LYS A 130 1.96 -14.29 3.11
CA LYS A 130 3.01 -14.04 2.12
C LYS A 130 2.65 -12.90 1.15
N THR A 131 1.38 -12.70 0.82
CA THR A 131 0.90 -11.60 -0.03
C THR A 131 0.79 -10.25 0.68
N MET A 132 0.79 -10.22 2.02
CA MET A 132 0.83 -8.96 2.81
C MET A 132 2.25 -8.37 2.88
N MET A 133 3.26 -9.17 2.55
CA MET A 133 4.61 -8.67 2.37
C MET A 133 4.70 -8.12 0.94
N PRO A 134 5.16 -6.87 0.74
CA PRO A 134 5.85 -6.54 -0.50
C PRO A 134 6.92 -7.62 -0.76
N PRO A 135 7.39 -7.82 -2.01
CA PRO A 135 8.47 -8.78 -2.27
C PRO A 135 9.55 -8.61 -1.19
N PRO A 136 10.07 -9.72 -0.62
CA PRO A 136 11.03 -9.61 0.48
C PRO A 136 12.25 -8.84 -0.01
N GLY A 137 12.29 -7.54 0.29
CA GLY A 137 13.56 -6.86 0.51
C GLY A 137 14.21 -7.65 1.64
N GLY A 138 15.33 -8.31 1.33
CA GLY A 138 16.09 -9.08 2.30
C GLY A 138 16.31 -8.28 3.59
N PRO A 139 16.55 -8.94 4.74
CA PRO A 139 16.53 -8.30 6.06
C PRO A 139 17.41 -7.04 6.10
N GLY A 140 16.76 -5.88 5.99
CA GLY A 140 17.38 -4.56 6.12
C GLY A 140 17.60 -4.28 7.59
N GLY A 141 18.86 -4.36 8.01
CA GLY A 141 19.30 -3.77 9.28
C GLY A 141 19.09 -2.25 9.31
N PRO A 142 19.26 -1.61 10.49
CA PRO A 142 19.04 -0.18 10.66
C PRO A 142 19.78 0.61 9.58
N GLY A 143 19.09 1.60 9.02
CA GLY A 143 19.60 2.44 7.95
C GLY A 143 20.98 3.03 8.23
N ASN A 144 21.62 3.39 7.12
CA ASN A 144 22.90 4.06 7.00
C ASN A 144 24.13 3.14 7.12
N SER A 145 24.49 2.53 5.99
CA SER A 145 25.89 2.20 5.67
C SER A 145 26.06 2.35 4.17
N GLY A 146 27.09 3.11 3.78
CA GLY A 146 27.37 3.48 2.40
C GLY A 146 27.29 2.29 1.46
N ILE A 147 26.78 2.57 0.25
CA ILE A 147 26.71 1.65 -0.88
C ILE A 147 28.10 1.05 -1.09
N SER A 148 28.35 -0.13 -0.53
CA SER A 148 29.42 -0.99 -0.97
C SER A 148 28.90 -1.69 -2.22
N SER A 149 29.27 -1.13 -3.37
CA SER A 149 29.04 -1.71 -4.68
C SER A 149 29.79 -3.04 -4.80
N SER A 150 29.21 -4.11 -4.25
CA SER A 150 29.44 -5.42 -4.86
C SER A 150 28.87 -5.28 -6.28
N SER A 151 29.74 -5.30 -7.28
CA SER A 151 29.34 -5.10 -8.68
C SER A 151 28.52 -6.32 -9.11
N VAL A 152 27.20 -6.27 -8.96
CA VAL A 152 26.31 -7.28 -9.52
C VAL A 152 26.52 -7.29 -11.03
N ILE A 153 27.03 -8.40 -11.57
CA ILE A 153 27.29 -8.54 -13.00
C ILE A 153 26.05 -9.13 -13.64
N ILE A 154 25.35 -8.32 -14.43
CA ILE A 154 24.23 -8.80 -15.25
C ILE A 154 24.78 -9.44 -16.52
N PRO A 155 24.38 -10.68 -16.88
CA PRO A 155 24.85 -11.35 -18.10
C PRO A 155 24.58 -10.54 -19.39
N PRO A 156 25.30 -10.82 -20.48
CA PRO A 156 24.97 -10.26 -21.80
C PRO A 156 23.56 -10.67 -22.25
N GLY A 157 22.83 -9.72 -22.83
CA GLY A 157 21.55 -10.00 -23.48
C GLY A 157 21.72 -10.82 -24.77
N MET A 158 20.62 -11.37 -25.29
CA MET A 158 20.62 -12.05 -26.60
C MET A 158 21.09 -11.12 -27.72
N TYR A 159 20.56 -9.89 -27.73
CA TYR A 159 21.22 -8.77 -28.37
C TYR A 159 21.96 -7.96 -27.32
N ASN A 160 23.29 -7.92 -27.42
CA ASN A 160 24.13 -7.16 -26.50
C ASN A 160 24.92 -6.08 -27.25
N GLN A 161 24.86 -4.84 -26.77
CA GLN A 161 25.64 -3.72 -27.27
C GLN A 161 26.42 -3.04 -26.14
N SER A 162 27.73 -2.92 -26.30
CA SER A 162 28.60 -2.14 -25.43
C SER A 162 29.11 -0.91 -26.18
N GLY A 163 28.78 0.28 -25.69
CA GLY A 163 29.19 1.55 -26.29
C GLY A 163 28.64 1.79 -27.71
N GLY A 164 29.07 2.92 -28.29
CA GLY A 164 28.74 3.33 -29.66
C GLY A 164 27.26 3.59 -29.92
N LYS A 165 26.93 3.98 -31.16
CA LYS A 165 25.55 4.23 -31.61
C LYS A 165 25.14 3.20 -32.66
N LYS A 166 23.96 2.60 -32.52
CA LYS A 166 23.37 1.67 -33.49
C LYS A 166 21.90 2.02 -33.74
N VAL A 167 21.46 1.77 -34.98
CA VAL A 167 20.06 1.90 -35.40
C VAL A 167 19.68 0.60 -36.08
N LYS A 168 18.57 -0.01 -35.63
CA LYS A 168 18.06 -1.28 -36.13
C LYS A 168 16.55 -1.21 -36.32
N SER A 169 16.03 -2.02 -37.23
CA SER A 169 14.59 -2.17 -37.46
C SER A 169 14.24 -3.59 -37.85
N ASN A 170 12.96 -3.97 -37.72
CA ASN A 170 12.43 -5.26 -38.20
C ASN A 170 13.18 -6.47 -37.62
N GLN A 171 13.59 -6.39 -36.36
CA GLN A 171 14.30 -7.48 -35.68
C GLN A 171 13.29 -8.39 -34.96
N ALA A 172 13.61 -9.69 -34.91
CA ALA A 172 12.97 -10.65 -34.02
C ALA A 172 14.05 -11.20 -33.07
N ILE A 173 13.98 -10.81 -31.80
CA ILE A 173 14.97 -11.15 -30.78
C ILE A 173 14.30 -12.07 -29.76
N THR A 174 14.75 -13.31 -29.67
CA THR A 174 14.14 -14.32 -28.80
C THR A 174 15.18 -15.01 -27.94
N THR A 175 14.91 -15.17 -26.65
CA THR A 175 15.70 -16.03 -25.77
C THR A 175 14.85 -16.77 -24.76
N ALA A 176 15.24 -18.00 -24.47
CA ALA A 176 14.65 -18.85 -23.43
C ALA A 176 15.64 -19.17 -22.31
N LYS A 177 16.83 -18.54 -22.34
CA LYS A 177 17.88 -18.81 -21.36
C LYS A 177 17.56 -18.10 -20.06
N LYS A 178 17.75 -18.82 -18.95
CA LYS A 178 17.70 -18.26 -17.60
C LYS A 178 18.63 -17.03 -17.50
N ASP A 179 18.21 -16.00 -16.77
CA ASP A 179 18.98 -14.80 -16.46
C ASP A 179 19.39 -13.93 -17.68
N GLN A 180 18.92 -14.25 -18.89
CA GLN A 180 19.34 -13.57 -20.10
C GLN A 180 18.28 -12.58 -20.58
N SER A 181 18.65 -11.30 -20.59
CA SER A 181 17.81 -10.28 -21.20
C SER A 181 17.68 -10.44 -22.71
N GLY A 182 16.58 -9.99 -23.29
CA GLY A 182 16.41 -9.96 -24.74
C GLY A 182 17.37 -8.98 -25.40
N VAL A 183 17.29 -7.71 -25.00
CA VAL A 183 18.18 -6.63 -25.42
C VAL A 183 18.90 -6.08 -24.20
N LYS A 184 20.22 -5.93 -24.29
CA LYS A 184 21.04 -5.24 -23.29
C LYS A 184 21.93 -4.20 -23.95
N VAL A 185 21.89 -2.97 -23.48
CA VAL A 185 22.83 -1.90 -23.87
C VAL A 185 23.57 -1.41 -22.63
N THR A 186 24.88 -1.22 -22.77
CA THR A 186 25.79 -0.85 -21.67
C THR A 186 26.89 0.10 -22.14
N ALA A 187 27.75 0.53 -21.21
CA ALA A 187 28.93 1.37 -21.43
C ALA A 187 28.65 2.64 -22.26
N GLY A 188 27.59 3.38 -21.91
CA GLY A 188 27.20 4.61 -22.62
C GLY A 188 26.70 4.40 -24.04
N GLY A 189 26.39 3.17 -24.45
CA GLY A 189 25.88 2.86 -25.78
C GLY A 189 24.51 3.49 -26.06
N THR A 190 24.22 3.79 -27.32
CA THR A 190 22.91 4.25 -27.79
C THR A 190 22.36 3.29 -28.83
N LEU A 191 21.14 2.79 -28.62
CA LEU A 191 20.43 1.92 -29.56
C LEU A 191 19.07 2.53 -29.90
N SER A 192 18.81 2.76 -31.19
CA SER A 192 17.45 2.99 -31.68
C SER A 192 16.94 1.72 -32.35
N LEU A 193 15.84 1.15 -31.86
CA LEU A 193 15.23 -0.07 -32.36
C LEU A 193 13.77 0.18 -32.74
N SER A 194 13.37 -0.19 -33.95
CA SER A 194 12.01 0.05 -34.45
C SER A 194 11.35 -1.15 -35.10
N ASN A 195 10.02 -1.20 -35.11
CA ASN A 195 9.23 -2.26 -35.77
C ASN A 195 9.71 -3.67 -35.42
N SER A 196 10.12 -3.90 -34.16
CA SER A 196 10.80 -5.12 -33.75
C SER A 196 10.02 -5.86 -32.67
N THR A 197 10.21 -7.17 -32.60
CA THR A 197 9.64 -8.01 -31.55
C THR A 197 10.74 -8.58 -30.67
N ILE A 198 10.60 -8.42 -29.36
CA ILE A 198 11.47 -9.00 -28.35
C ILE A 198 10.67 -10.02 -27.54
N THR A 199 11.19 -11.22 -27.34
CA THR A 199 10.52 -12.27 -26.57
C THR A 199 11.49 -12.96 -25.63
N THR A 200 11.22 -12.95 -24.33
CA THR A 200 12.00 -13.66 -23.32
C THR A 200 11.12 -14.65 -22.56
N THR A 201 11.60 -15.88 -22.39
CA THR A 201 10.84 -16.94 -21.69
C THR A 201 11.63 -17.64 -20.58
N GLY A 202 12.91 -17.31 -20.41
CA GLY A 202 13.72 -17.84 -19.31
C GLY A 202 13.34 -17.19 -17.99
N ASP A 203 13.46 -17.92 -16.88
CA ASP A 203 13.25 -17.39 -15.54
C ASP A 203 14.47 -16.62 -15.02
N SER A 204 14.25 -15.77 -14.02
CA SER A 204 15.33 -15.19 -13.23
C SER A 204 15.78 -16.15 -12.11
N SER A 205 17.08 -16.13 -11.81
CA SER A 205 17.67 -16.79 -10.64
C SER A 205 17.54 -15.97 -9.36
N SER A 206 17.23 -14.68 -9.46
CA SER A 206 17.20 -13.75 -8.33
C SER A 206 16.16 -12.66 -8.56
N MET A 207 15.14 -12.66 -7.70
CA MET A 207 14.09 -11.64 -7.74
C MET A 207 14.67 -10.27 -7.42
N ASP A 208 15.47 -10.15 -6.36
CA ASP A 208 16.20 -8.95 -6.01
C ASP A 208 17.00 -8.39 -7.18
N ASN A 209 17.77 -9.21 -7.91
CA ASN A 209 18.54 -8.71 -9.03
C ASN A 209 17.67 -8.31 -10.23
N SER A 210 16.49 -8.90 -10.36
CA SER A 210 15.51 -8.52 -11.37
C SER A 210 14.92 -7.15 -11.06
N SER A 211 14.50 -6.96 -9.81
CA SER A 211 13.92 -5.72 -9.28
C SER A 211 14.93 -4.58 -9.21
N PHE A 212 16.18 -4.84 -8.83
CA PHE A 212 17.17 -3.77 -8.57
C PHE A 212 18.06 -3.47 -9.77
N TYR A 213 18.34 -4.46 -10.62
CA TYR A 213 19.36 -4.35 -11.68
C TYR A 213 18.87 -4.78 -13.07
N GLY A 214 17.61 -5.20 -13.21
CA GLY A 214 17.03 -5.59 -14.49
C GLY A 214 17.51 -6.93 -15.04
N LEU A 215 17.97 -7.84 -14.16
CA LEU A 215 18.27 -9.22 -14.54
C LEU A 215 17.08 -9.83 -15.28
N ASN A 216 17.34 -10.55 -16.38
CA ASN A 216 16.33 -11.25 -17.17
C ASN A 216 15.27 -10.35 -17.87
N ALA A 217 15.46 -9.03 -17.93
CA ALA A 217 14.51 -8.13 -18.58
C ALA A 217 14.36 -8.35 -20.10
N GLY A 218 13.21 -8.01 -20.68
CA GLY A 218 13.03 -7.94 -22.13
C GLY A 218 14.03 -6.97 -22.77
N VAL A 219 14.10 -5.75 -22.24
CA VAL A 219 15.05 -4.70 -22.66
C VAL A 219 15.69 -4.06 -21.43
N LEU A 220 17.02 -4.00 -21.40
CA LEU A 220 17.80 -3.39 -20.31
C LEU A 220 18.76 -2.32 -20.86
N ALA A 221 18.62 -1.10 -20.35
CA ALA A 221 19.63 -0.06 -20.43
C ALA A 221 20.35 0.08 -19.09
N GLU A 222 21.67 -0.13 -19.06
CA GLU A 222 22.50 0.08 -17.89
C GLU A 222 23.76 0.89 -18.20
N SER A 223 24.52 1.27 -17.16
CA SER A 223 25.84 1.90 -17.28
C SER A 223 25.86 3.14 -18.20
N GLY A 224 24.88 4.03 -18.04
CA GLY A 224 24.81 5.29 -18.77
C GLY A 224 24.29 5.16 -20.22
N SER A 225 23.75 4.01 -20.60
CA SER A 225 23.28 3.75 -21.96
C SER A 225 21.89 4.31 -22.26
N LYS A 226 21.55 4.42 -23.55
CA LYS A 226 20.28 4.97 -24.03
C LYS A 226 19.63 4.03 -25.04
N ILE A 227 18.34 3.75 -24.87
CA ILE A 227 17.58 2.93 -25.82
C ILE A 227 16.34 3.69 -26.26
N ASP A 228 16.12 3.81 -27.56
CA ASP A 228 14.87 4.34 -28.15
C ASP A 228 14.11 3.21 -28.84
N LEU A 229 12.92 2.88 -28.37
CA LEU A 229 12.03 1.86 -28.95
C LEU A 229 10.83 2.52 -29.64
N LYS A 230 10.60 2.19 -30.90
CA LYS A 230 9.45 2.71 -31.68
C LYS A 230 8.68 1.61 -32.38
N ASN A 231 7.37 1.54 -32.19
CA ASN A 231 6.51 0.52 -32.81
C ASN A 231 7.01 -0.92 -32.52
N CYS A 232 7.48 -1.18 -31.29
CA CYS A 232 7.99 -2.50 -30.90
C CYS A 232 6.95 -3.28 -30.09
N THR A 233 7.08 -4.61 -30.10
CA THR A 233 6.35 -5.51 -29.18
C THR A 233 7.34 -6.24 -28.30
N ILE A 234 7.10 -6.25 -27.00
CA ILE A 234 7.92 -6.95 -26.00
C ILE A 234 7.02 -7.94 -25.28
N ASN A 235 7.42 -9.22 -25.27
CA ASN A 235 6.73 -10.27 -24.54
C ASN A 235 7.70 -10.93 -23.57
N THR A 236 7.37 -10.93 -22.28
CA THR A 236 8.17 -11.60 -21.26
C THR A 236 7.28 -12.59 -20.49
N THR A 237 7.72 -13.84 -20.40
CA THR A 237 6.92 -14.92 -19.80
C THR A 237 7.64 -15.69 -18.70
N GLY A 238 8.87 -15.31 -18.37
CA GLY A 238 9.61 -15.89 -17.25
C GLY A 238 9.47 -15.08 -15.97
N THR A 239 9.61 -15.74 -14.82
CA THR A 239 9.52 -15.10 -13.50
C THR A 239 10.62 -14.05 -13.35
N GLY A 240 10.28 -12.87 -12.84
CA GLY A 240 11.21 -11.75 -12.72
C GLY A 240 11.57 -11.07 -14.05
N ALA A 241 10.98 -11.46 -15.17
CA ALA A 241 11.31 -10.91 -16.48
C ALA A 241 10.58 -9.58 -16.74
N ASN A 242 11.11 -8.48 -16.20
CA ASN A 242 10.58 -7.14 -16.45
C ASN A 242 10.55 -6.82 -17.96
N GLY A 243 9.54 -6.11 -18.45
CA GLY A 243 9.41 -5.78 -19.87
C GLY A 243 10.54 -4.86 -20.36
N VAL A 244 10.64 -3.67 -19.76
CA VAL A 244 11.71 -2.68 -20.04
C VAL A 244 12.28 -2.17 -18.72
N PHE A 245 13.61 -2.08 -18.65
CA PHE A 245 14.32 -1.69 -17.44
C PHE A 245 15.39 -0.63 -17.74
N ALA A 246 15.42 0.43 -16.93
CA ALA A 246 16.49 1.43 -16.92
C ALA A 246 17.21 1.42 -15.56
N CYS A 247 18.48 1.03 -15.56
CA CYS A 247 19.28 0.84 -14.35
C CYS A 247 20.48 1.78 -14.31
N GLY A 248 20.58 2.59 -13.26
CA GLY A 248 21.79 3.37 -13.00
C GLY A 248 21.76 4.78 -13.60
N THR A 249 22.59 5.65 -13.01
CA THR A 249 22.68 7.05 -13.40
C THR A 249 23.08 7.21 -14.86
N GLY A 250 22.33 8.05 -15.59
CA GLY A 250 22.54 8.31 -17.01
C GLY A 250 21.94 7.27 -17.95
N SER A 251 21.47 6.13 -17.42
CA SER A 251 20.78 5.12 -18.22
C SER A 251 19.34 5.56 -18.51
N SER A 252 18.89 5.41 -19.75
CA SER A 252 17.53 5.80 -20.13
C SER A 252 16.91 4.94 -21.23
N VAL A 253 15.59 4.77 -21.18
CA VAL A 253 14.81 4.18 -22.27
C VAL A 253 13.62 5.07 -22.65
N THR A 254 13.49 5.36 -23.93
CA THR A 254 12.34 6.06 -24.50
C THR A 254 11.48 5.07 -25.28
N LEU A 255 10.19 4.99 -24.97
CA LEU A 255 9.20 4.18 -25.66
C LEU A 255 8.24 5.06 -26.45
N SER A 256 7.95 4.68 -27.69
CA SER A 256 6.91 5.30 -28.51
C SER A 256 6.10 4.22 -29.25
N LYS A 257 4.79 4.15 -28.99
CA LYS A 257 3.90 3.16 -29.63
C LYS A 257 4.37 1.72 -29.41
N VAL A 258 4.79 1.42 -28.19
CA VAL A 258 5.31 0.11 -27.81
C VAL A 258 4.21 -0.68 -27.10
N LYS A 259 4.12 -1.97 -27.39
CA LYS A 259 3.28 -2.91 -26.64
C LYS A 259 4.15 -3.81 -25.77
N ILE A 260 3.82 -3.93 -24.49
CA ILE A 260 4.53 -4.77 -23.52
C ILE A 260 3.54 -5.74 -22.87
N ASN A 261 3.84 -7.03 -22.91
CA ASN A 261 3.06 -8.06 -22.23
C ASN A 261 3.98 -8.89 -21.31
N CYS A 262 3.75 -8.80 -20.01
CA CYS A 262 4.48 -9.56 -18.99
C CYS A 262 3.51 -10.55 -18.32
N THR A 263 3.76 -11.86 -18.38
CA THR A 263 2.76 -12.85 -17.93
C THR A 263 3.09 -13.58 -16.64
N ALA A 264 4.35 -13.60 -16.21
CA ALA A 264 4.80 -14.33 -15.03
C ALA A 264 4.90 -13.43 -13.79
N ASP A 265 5.12 -14.06 -12.64
CA ASP A 265 5.22 -13.37 -11.35
C ASP A 265 6.45 -12.45 -11.30
N ALA A 266 6.28 -11.34 -10.57
CA ALA A 266 7.26 -10.29 -10.33
C ALA A 266 7.91 -9.76 -11.60
N ALA A 267 7.14 -9.73 -12.69
CA ALA A 267 7.51 -9.11 -13.94
C ALA A 267 6.76 -7.78 -14.08
N HIS A 268 7.47 -6.68 -13.81
CA HIS A 268 6.97 -5.33 -14.05
C HIS A 268 6.87 -5.05 -15.56
N GLY A 269 5.93 -4.21 -15.95
CA GLY A 269 5.83 -3.72 -17.32
C GLY A 269 7.05 -2.88 -17.68
N VAL A 270 7.26 -1.81 -16.91
CA VAL A 270 8.49 -1.03 -16.92
C VAL A 270 9.00 -0.78 -15.51
N ASP A 271 10.32 -0.67 -15.36
CA ASP A 271 10.97 -0.38 -14.09
C ASP A 271 12.21 0.50 -14.25
N ALA A 272 12.41 1.42 -13.30
CA ALA A 272 13.56 2.31 -13.25
C ALA A 272 14.15 2.37 -11.84
N THR A 273 15.45 2.12 -11.74
CA THR A 273 16.18 2.05 -10.47
C THR A 273 17.51 2.80 -10.54
N LEU A 274 18.08 3.10 -9.38
CA LEU A 274 19.42 3.70 -9.25
C LEU A 274 19.62 4.95 -10.13
N LYS A 275 18.60 5.83 -10.21
CA LYS A 275 18.54 7.03 -11.08
C LYS A 275 18.35 6.77 -12.57
N GLY A 276 17.90 5.57 -12.94
CA GLY A 276 17.44 5.27 -14.30
C GLY A 276 16.22 6.11 -14.70
N ILE A 277 16.08 6.38 -16.00
CA ILE A 277 15.03 7.25 -16.54
C ILE A 277 14.23 6.51 -17.62
N LEU A 278 12.91 6.55 -17.51
CA LEU A 278 12.00 6.06 -18.55
C LEU A 278 11.09 7.17 -19.05
N THR A 279 10.88 7.21 -20.36
CA THR A 279 9.88 8.09 -20.99
C THR A 279 9.00 7.28 -21.92
N LEU A 280 7.70 7.22 -21.62
CA LEU A 280 6.71 6.43 -22.34
C LEU A 280 5.76 7.35 -23.09
N ASN A 281 5.61 7.14 -24.39
CA ASN A 281 4.70 7.91 -25.24
C ASN A 281 3.76 6.95 -25.96
N ASP A 282 2.47 7.00 -25.64
CA ASP A 282 1.44 6.17 -26.27
C ASP A 282 1.81 4.66 -26.21
N VAL A 283 1.93 4.12 -24.99
CA VAL A 283 2.38 2.74 -24.74
C VAL A 283 1.23 1.91 -24.19
N ASP A 284 1.15 0.64 -24.61
CA ASP A 284 0.21 -0.33 -24.07
C ASP A 284 0.95 -1.39 -23.24
N ILE A 285 0.61 -1.53 -21.96
CA ILE A 285 1.26 -2.46 -21.03
C ILE A 285 0.22 -3.35 -20.36
N THR A 286 0.47 -4.66 -20.36
CA THR A 286 -0.28 -5.61 -19.54
C THR A 286 0.66 -6.43 -18.68
N THR A 287 0.36 -6.55 -17.39
CA THR A 287 1.02 -7.48 -16.47
C THR A 287 0.00 -8.44 -15.84
N ALA A 288 0.29 -9.74 -15.87
CA ALA A 288 -0.69 -10.75 -15.44
C ALA A 288 -0.31 -11.47 -14.12
N GLY A 289 0.98 -11.75 -13.93
CA GLY A 289 1.47 -12.46 -12.75
C GLY A 289 1.40 -11.61 -11.48
N ALA A 290 1.53 -12.26 -10.32
CA ALA A 290 1.55 -11.59 -9.03
C ALA A 290 2.77 -10.67 -8.90
N HIS A 291 2.68 -9.63 -8.07
CA HIS A 291 3.79 -8.71 -7.79
C HIS A 291 4.39 -7.99 -9.02
N GLY A 292 3.64 -7.84 -10.12
CA GLY A 292 4.09 -7.19 -11.35
C GLY A 292 3.34 -5.90 -11.63
N ALA A 293 3.83 -4.75 -11.14
CA ALA A 293 3.24 -3.45 -11.47
C ALA A 293 3.43 -3.09 -12.96
N ALA A 294 2.48 -2.38 -13.57
CA ALA A 294 2.64 -1.93 -14.97
C ALA A 294 3.71 -0.84 -15.07
N ILE A 295 3.73 0.09 -14.11
CA ILE A 295 4.71 1.17 -14.01
C ILE A 295 5.35 1.09 -12.62
N SER A 296 6.65 0.86 -12.57
CA SER A 296 7.39 0.66 -11.32
C SER A 296 8.61 1.56 -11.24
N THR A 297 8.95 2.00 -10.03
CA THR A 297 10.31 2.42 -9.69
C THR A 297 10.72 1.67 -8.43
N ASP A 298 11.95 1.17 -8.41
CA ASP A 298 12.54 0.45 -7.27
C ASP A 298 13.85 1.13 -6.80
N ARG A 299 14.54 0.47 -5.86
CA ARG A 299 15.72 0.91 -5.11
C ARG A 299 16.58 1.98 -5.77
N GLY A 300 16.88 3.02 -5.00
CA GLY A 300 17.82 4.08 -5.37
C GLY A 300 17.24 5.13 -6.32
N GLU A 301 15.90 5.28 -6.29
CA GLU A 301 15.11 6.32 -6.94
C GLU A 301 15.19 6.27 -8.48
N GLY A 302 14.11 5.89 -9.15
CA GLY A 302 13.95 6.05 -10.60
C GLY A 302 13.17 7.30 -10.98
N THR A 303 13.14 7.65 -12.27
CA THR A 303 12.20 8.65 -12.80
C THR A 303 11.46 8.11 -14.01
N ILE A 304 10.13 8.16 -13.97
CA ILE A 304 9.28 7.76 -15.10
C ILE A 304 8.37 8.90 -15.51
N THR A 305 8.34 9.21 -16.80
CA THR A 305 7.37 10.11 -17.42
C THR A 305 6.51 9.35 -18.43
N VAL A 306 5.19 9.47 -18.33
CA VAL A 306 4.23 8.80 -19.20
C VAL A 306 3.33 9.84 -19.86
N ASN A 307 3.25 9.79 -21.19
CA ASN A 307 2.42 10.65 -22.04
C ASN A 307 1.45 9.78 -22.83
N GLY A 308 0.24 9.58 -22.31
CA GLY A 308 -0.79 8.71 -22.87
C GLY A 308 -0.47 7.21 -22.75
N GLY A 309 -1.39 6.39 -23.26
CA GLY A 309 -1.27 4.94 -23.26
C GLY A 309 -2.26 4.23 -22.33
N THR A 310 -2.25 2.90 -22.40
CA THR A 310 -3.12 2.03 -21.58
C THR A 310 -2.32 1.02 -20.78
N PHE A 311 -2.65 0.87 -19.50
CA PHE A 311 -1.91 0.04 -18.56
C PHE A 311 -2.90 -0.82 -17.79
N ALA A 312 -2.68 -2.13 -17.76
CA ALA A 312 -3.54 -3.06 -17.06
C ALA A 312 -2.72 -4.06 -16.23
N THR A 313 -3.11 -4.26 -14.98
CA THR A 313 -2.53 -5.28 -14.11
C THR A 313 -3.63 -6.18 -13.56
N SER A 314 -3.40 -7.49 -13.50
CA SER A 314 -4.38 -8.45 -12.96
C SER A 314 -3.91 -9.28 -11.77
N GLY A 315 -2.60 -9.34 -11.54
CA GLY A 315 -2.02 -10.13 -10.45
C GLY A 315 -2.32 -9.56 -9.07
N VAL A 316 -2.29 -10.43 -8.06
CA VAL A 316 -2.31 -10.01 -6.65
C VAL A 316 -1.02 -9.24 -6.35
N GLY A 317 -1.11 -8.18 -5.53
CA GLY A 317 0.05 -7.36 -5.17
C GLY A 317 0.67 -6.63 -6.38
N SER A 318 -0.10 -6.45 -7.46
CA SER A 318 0.35 -5.83 -8.70
C SER A 318 -0.38 -4.50 -8.90
N PRO A 319 0.02 -3.44 -8.18
CA PRO A 319 -0.62 -2.13 -8.36
C PRO A 319 -0.41 -1.61 -9.78
N GLY A 320 -1.28 -0.71 -10.23
CA GLY A 320 -1.11 -0.06 -11.52
C GLY A 320 0.20 0.74 -11.56
N ILE A 321 0.51 1.41 -10.45
CA ILE A 321 1.72 2.23 -10.25
C ILE A 321 2.36 1.87 -8.91
N TYR A 322 3.67 1.62 -8.91
CA TYR A 322 4.47 1.41 -7.69
C TYR A 322 5.66 2.39 -7.67
N SER A 323 5.79 3.17 -6.59
CA SER A 323 6.75 4.28 -6.53
C SER A 323 7.71 4.18 -5.34
N THR A 324 8.98 3.91 -5.65
CA THR A 324 10.12 4.26 -4.78
C THR A 324 11.02 5.35 -5.41
N GLY A 325 10.53 6.01 -6.45
CA GLY A 325 11.09 7.20 -7.09
C GLY A 325 10.02 8.19 -7.54
N ASP A 326 10.29 8.95 -8.60
CA ASP A 326 9.38 9.99 -9.10
C ASP A 326 8.65 9.54 -10.38
N ILE A 327 7.32 9.50 -10.33
CA ILE A 327 6.48 9.09 -11.46
C ILE A 327 5.53 10.22 -11.85
N LYS A 328 5.56 10.61 -13.13
CA LYS A 328 4.68 11.64 -13.71
C LYS A 328 3.91 11.06 -14.87
N ILE A 329 2.59 11.20 -14.85
CA ILE A 329 1.69 10.59 -15.85
C ILE A 329 0.69 11.64 -16.34
N SER A 330 0.55 11.75 -17.65
CA SER A 330 -0.42 12.61 -18.30
C SER A 330 -1.25 11.84 -19.33
N GLY A 331 -2.58 11.98 -19.29
CA GLY A 331 -3.49 11.49 -20.33
C GLY A 331 -3.57 9.97 -20.48
N ALA A 332 -3.23 9.19 -19.45
CA ALA A 332 -3.20 7.73 -19.51
C ALA A 332 -4.45 7.07 -18.90
N LYS A 333 -4.67 5.80 -19.23
CA LYS A 333 -5.66 4.94 -18.55
C LYS A 333 -4.97 3.76 -17.88
N ILE A 334 -5.17 3.61 -16.57
CA ILE A 334 -4.50 2.63 -15.73
C ILE A 334 -5.54 1.87 -14.91
N ALA A 335 -5.58 0.54 -15.06
CA ALA A 335 -6.53 -0.31 -14.35
C ALA A 335 -5.82 -1.49 -13.67
N ALA A 336 -5.87 -1.52 -12.34
CA ALA A 336 -5.40 -2.63 -11.53
C ALA A 336 -6.60 -3.43 -11.00
N THR A 337 -6.79 -4.65 -11.51
CA THR A 337 -7.92 -5.51 -11.13
C THR A 337 -7.60 -6.46 -9.98
N GLY A 338 -6.32 -6.70 -9.71
CA GLY A 338 -5.84 -7.60 -8.65
C GLY A 338 -5.29 -6.91 -7.41
N SER A 339 -5.17 -5.58 -7.41
CA SER A 339 -4.49 -4.80 -6.36
C SER A 339 -5.06 -3.38 -6.24
N GLU A 340 -4.34 -2.56 -5.47
CA GLU A 340 -4.46 -1.12 -5.38
C GLU A 340 -4.27 -0.44 -6.74
N ALA A 341 -4.75 0.79 -6.87
CA ALA A 341 -4.48 1.58 -8.05
C ALA A 341 -3.02 2.06 -8.06
N ALA A 342 -2.54 2.57 -6.92
CA ALA A 342 -1.17 3.07 -6.78
C ALA A 342 -0.59 2.87 -5.37
N VAL A 343 0.73 2.73 -5.29
CA VAL A 343 1.49 2.59 -4.04
C VAL A 343 2.70 3.53 -4.07
N ILE A 344 2.92 4.26 -2.97
CA ILE A 344 4.06 5.17 -2.78
C ILE A 344 4.79 4.79 -1.50
N GLU A 345 6.10 4.58 -1.60
CA GLU A 345 6.96 4.30 -0.46
C GLU A 345 7.85 5.49 -0.10
N GLY A 346 7.99 5.77 1.19
CA GLY A 346 8.93 6.76 1.71
C GLY A 346 8.73 8.16 1.12
N LYS A 347 9.83 8.84 0.81
CA LYS A 347 9.83 10.24 0.34
C LYS A 347 9.35 10.49 -1.11
N ASN A 348 8.85 9.45 -1.78
CA ASN A 348 8.70 9.41 -3.22
C ASN A 348 7.36 9.99 -3.72
N SER A 349 7.20 10.10 -5.04
CA SER A 349 6.06 10.83 -5.60
C SER A 349 5.39 10.21 -6.82
N ILE A 350 4.06 10.35 -6.88
CA ILE A 350 3.24 10.12 -8.07
C ILE A 350 2.47 11.41 -8.37
N ALA A 351 2.62 11.93 -9.58
CA ALA A 351 1.88 13.08 -10.07
C ALA A 351 1.10 12.73 -11.35
N LEU A 352 -0.22 12.91 -11.31
CA LEU A 352 -1.15 12.58 -12.38
C LEU A 352 -1.78 13.85 -12.95
N THR A 353 -1.92 13.89 -14.28
CA THR A 353 -2.68 14.94 -14.99
C THR A 353 -3.61 14.27 -15.99
N ASP A 354 -4.90 14.60 -15.96
CA ASP A 354 -5.92 14.07 -16.88
C ASP A 354 -5.85 12.53 -17.07
N THR A 355 -5.57 11.81 -15.97
CA THR A 355 -5.35 10.36 -15.98
C THR A 355 -6.53 9.64 -15.35
N THR A 356 -6.98 8.55 -15.99
CA THR A 356 -7.97 7.64 -15.41
C THR A 356 -7.24 6.51 -14.70
N LEU A 357 -7.39 6.43 -13.37
CA LEU A 357 -6.74 5.45 -12.51
C LEU A 357 -7.79 4.66 -11.72
N SER A 358 -7.69 3.33 -11.70
CA SER A 358 -8.60 2.48 -10.92
C SER A 358 -7.91 1.31 -10.24
N GLY A 359 -8.28 1.04 -8.99
CA GLY A 359 -7.87 -0.11 -8.20
C GLY A 359 -9.08 -0.91 -7.72
N ALA A 360 -9.05 -2.22 -7.88
CA ALA A 360 -10.20 -3.08 -7.58
C ALA A 360 -10.10 -3.82 -6.24
N LYS A 361 -8.94 -3.81 -5.59
CA LYS A 361 -8.67 -4.52 -4.33
C LYS A 361 -7.90 -3.63 -3.36
N LEU A 362 -7.97 -3.98 -2.07
CA LEU A 362 -7.26 -3.34 -0.96
C LEU A 362 -7.61 -1.85 -0.78
N TRP A 363 -6.93 -0.94 -1.48
CA TRP A 363 -7.05 0.51 -1.35
C TRP A 363 -7.06 1.18 -2.74
N GLY A 364 -7.48 2.45 -2.80
CA GLY A 364 -7.22 3.26 -4.00
C GLY A 364 -5.72 3.56 -4.15
N VAL A 365 -5.21 4.38 -3.23
CA VAL A 365 -3.79 4.78 -3.15
C VAL A 365 -3.25 4.48 -1.77
N MET A 366 -2.14 3.76 -1.71
CA MET A 366 -1.38 3.50 -0.49
C MET A 366 -0.18 4.44 -0.40
N LEU A 367 0.02 5.07 0.76
CA LEU A 367 1.22 5.87 1.07
C LEU A 367 1.83 5.33 2.35
N TYR A 368 3.05 4.82 2.30
CA TYR A 368 3.65 4.21 3.48
C TYR A 368 5.17 4.21 3.49
N GLN A 369 5.75 3.77 4.61
CA GLN A 369 7.16 3.41 4.68
C GLN A 369 7.25 1.93 5.04
N SER A 370 7.94 1.15 4.21
CA SER A 370 8.17 -0.27 4.41
C SER A 370 9.39 -0.55 5.31
N PHE A 371 9.65 -1.83 5.58
CA PHE A 371 10.83 -2.30 6.32
C PHE A 371 12.05 -2.57 5.43
N SER A 372 11.92 -2.49 4.09
CA SER A 372 12.94 -2.99 3.17
C SER A 372 14.19 -2.11 3.13
N GLY A 373 14.02 -0.81 3.36
CA GLY A 373 15.08 0.18 3.17
C GLY A 373 15.32 0.56 1.71
N ASP A 374 14.45 0.15 0.77
CA ASP A 374 14.58 0.51 -0.66
C ASP A 374 14.24 1.97 -0.94
N ALA A 375 13.39 2.56 -0.10
CA ALA A 375 12.99 3.95 -0.13
C ALA A 375 13.46 4.69 1.13
N ASP A 376 14.09 5.84 0.93
CA ASP A 376 14.43 6.77 2.02
C ASP A 376 13.18 7.28 2.73
N ILE A 377 13.29 7.44 4.06
CA ILE A 377 12.25 8.05 4.89
C ILE A 377 12.06 9.51 4.47
N GLY A 378 10.80 9.92 4.31
CA GLY A 378 10.44 11.32 4.10
C GLY A 378 8.94 11.49 3.96
N THR A 379 8.53 12.34 3.02
CA THR A 379 7.11 12.62 2.77
C THR A 379 6.68 12.03 1.44
N SER A 380 5.78 11.06 1.48
CA SER A 380 5.15 10.50 0.28
C SER A 380 4.23 11.56 -0.34
N LYS A 381 4.30 11.75 -1.66
CA LYS A 381 3.49 12.77 -2.32
C LYS A 381 2.64 12.21 -3.46
N PHE A 382 1.32 12.30 -3.32
CA PHE A 382 0.37 12.03 -4.39
C PHE A 382 -0.24 13.35 -4.87
N THR A 383 -0.20 13.60 -6.18
CA THR A 383 -0.85 14.76 -6.80
C THR A 383 -1.72 14.32 -7.96
N MET A 384 -2.93 14.85 -8.05
CA MET A 384 -3.85 14.57 -9.15
C MET A 384 -4.55 15.84 -9.62
N ASN A 385 -4.25 16.25 -10.86
CA ASN A 385 -4.85 17.40 -11.52
C ASN A 385 -5.76 16.91 -12.65
N GLY A 386 -7.08 17.04 -12.51
CA GLY A 386 -8.04 16.46 -13.45
C GLY A 386 -8.05 14.93 -13.42
N GLY A 387 -8.71 14.34 -14.41
CA GLY A 387 -8.85 12.89 -14.53
C GLY A 387 -9.79 12.26 -13.50
N SER A 388 -9.60 10.97 -13.21
CA SER A 388 -10.45 10.24 -12.26
C SER A 388 -9.71 9.14 -11.50
N LEU A 389 -9.96 9.01 -10.20
CA LEU A 389 -9.52 7.90 -9.35
C LEU A 389 -10.74 7.10 -8.87
N THR A 390 -10.73 5.79 -9.10
CA THR A 390 -11.74 4.86 -8.56
C THR A 390 -11.13 3.80 -7.65
N ALA A 391 -11.58 3.74 -6.41
CA ALA A 391 -11.28 2.67 -5.45
C ALA A 391 -12.53 1.79 -5.26
N ALA A 392 -12.49 0.55 -5.77
CA ALA A 392 -13.64 -0.35 -5.70
C ALA A 392 -13.77 -1.07 -4.35
N VAL A 393 -12.70 -1.09 -3.54
CA VAL A 393 -12.65 -1.67 -2.20
C VAL A 393 -11.75 -0.80 -1.33
N GLY A 394 -12.06 -0.76 -0.03
CA GLY A 394 -11.28 -0.03 0.98
C GLY A 394 -11.30 1.49 0.80
N PRO A 395 -10.58 2.23 1.66
CA PRO A 395 -10.46 3.67 1.55
C PRO A 395 -9.85 4.09 0.20
N VAL A 396 -10.25 5.26 -0.29
CA VAL A 396 -9.62 5.86 -1.48
C VAL A 396 -8.14 6.13 -1.21
N PHE A 397 -7.81 6.68 -0.04
CA PHE A 397 -6.44 6.91 0.40
C PHE A 397 -6.17 6.19 1.72
N TYR A 398 -5.10 5.42 1.77
CA TYR A 398 -4.61 4.77 2.97
C TYR A 398 -3.18 5.20 3.25
N ALA A 399 -2.93 5.78 4.42
CA ALA A 399 -1.61 6.22 4.84
C ALA A 399 -1.20 5.55 6.16
N THR A 400 0.06 5.11 6.24
CA THR A 400 0.61 4.47 7.44
C THR A 400 2.12 4.60 7.53
N ASN A 401 2.67 4.73 8.74
CA ASN A 401 4.11 4.80 9.00
C ASN A 401 4.86 5.84 8.15
N THR A 402 4.20 6.92 7.71
CA THR A 402 4.82 7.91 6.81
C THR A 402 4.23 9.30 7.02
N LYS A 403 5.00 10.32 6.61
CA LYS A 403 4.42 11.63 6.30
C LYS A 403 3.86 11.55 4.88
N ALA A 404 2.67 12.09 4.66
CA ALA A 404 2.01 12.05 3.37
C ALA A 404 1.43 13.41 3.01
N THR A 405 1.55 13.78 1.72
CA THR A 405 0.84 14.91 1.13
C THR A 405 0.00 14.40 -0.03
N ILE A 406 -1.29 14.72 0.00
CA ILE A 406 -2.26 14.41 -1.05
C ILE A 406 -2.79 15.75 -1.56
N ASP A 407 -2.50 16.07 -2.82
CA ASP A 407 -2.94 17.30 -3.48
C ASP A 407 -3.90 16.95 -4.64
N LEU A 408 -5.15 17.40 -4.56
CA LEU A 408 -6.19 17.15 -5.55
C LEU A 408 -6.68 18.48 -6.14
N SER A 409 -6.78 18.54 -7.46
CA SER A 409 -7.35 19.69 -8.16
C SER A 409 -8.22 19.27 -9.36
N GLY A 410 -9.51 19.55 -9.29
CA GLY A 410 -10.48 19.26 -10.36
C GLY A 410 -10.58 17.79 -10.77
N ALA A 411 -10.26 16.84 -9.90
CA ALA A 411 -10.31 15.40 -10.17
C ALA A 411 -11.69 14.79 -9.85
N SER A 412 -12.03 13.68 -10.49
CA SER A 412 -13.18 12.85 -10.09
C SER A 412 -12.74 11.73 -9.16
N ILE A 413 -13.05 11.86 -7.87
CA ILE A 413 -12.65 10.89 -6.84
C ILE A 413 -13.84 10.03 -6.41
N GLN A 414 -13.73 8.71 -6.60
CA GLN A 414 -14.81 7.76 -6.34
C GLN A 414 -14.33 6.60 -5.48
N GLY A 415 -15.00 6.37 -4.35
CA GLY A 415 -14.75 5.24 -3.46
C GLY A 415 -16.06 4.57 -3.05
N THR A 416 -16.11 3.24 -3.11
CA THR A 416 -17.33 2.46 -2.79
C THR A 416 -17.45 2.10 -1.31
N SER A 417 -16.33 2.14 -0.56
CA SER A 417 -16.28 1.74 0.85
C SER A 417 -16.95 2.73 1.82
N GLY A 418 -17.32 3.92 1.33
CA GLY A 418 -17.75 5.04 2.17
C GLY A 418 -16.62 5.67 2.99
N THR A 419 -15.35 5.35 2.71
CA THR A 419 -14.18 5.92 3.38
C THR A 419 -13.29 6.62 2.36
N LEU A 420 -13.04 7.92 2.58
CA LEU A 420 -12.16 8.71 1.71
C LEU A 420 -10.70 8.53 2.12
N LEU A 421 -10.40 8.70 3.41
CA LEU A 421 -9.04 8.66 3.93
C LEU A 421 -8.98 7.87 5.24
N THR A 422 -8.00 6.98 5.33
CA THR A 422 -7.59 6.35 6.59
C THR A 422 -6.12 6.67 6.87
N ALA A 423 -5.85 7.35 7.98
CA ALA A 423 -4.52 7.52 8.57
C ALA A 423 -4.38 6.57 9.77
N SER A 424 -3.46 5.62 9.68
CA SER A 424 -3.33 4.54 10.66
C SER A 424 -1.89 4.16 10.98
N SER A 425 -1.67 3.67 12.19
CA SER A 425 -0.49 2.95 12.64
C SER A 425 -0.19 1.71 11.79
N GLY A 426 -1.22 1.05 11.24
CA GLY A 426 -1.07 -0.07 10.31
C GLY A 426 -0.14 -1.18 10.82
N ALA A 427 0.43 -1.93 9.88
CA ALA A 427 1.32 -3.07 10.17
C ALA A 427 2.82 -2.73 9.99
N TRP A 428 3.15 -1.51 9.55
CA TRP A 428 4.53 -1.12 9.23
C TRP A 428 5.12 -0.23 10.31
N GLY A 429 6.45 -0.24 10.44
CA GLY A 429 7.17 0.59 11.41
C GLY A 429 7.17 0.06 12.84
N LYS A 430 7.66 0.90 13.76
CA LYS A 430 7.73 0.59 15.19
C LYS A 430 6.36 0.82 15.84
N THR A 431 5.79 -0.21 16.44
CA THR A 431 4.51 -0.13 17.18
C THR A 431 4.51 1.04 18.17
N GLY A 432 3.48 1.88 18.10
CA GLY A 432 3.33 3.08 18.93
C GLY A 432 4.03 4.32 18.38
N ALA A 433 4.81 4.18 17.30
CA ALA A 433 5.50 5.27 16.60
C ALA A 433 5.30 5.21 15.08
N ASN A 434 4.33 4.43 14.61
CA ASN A 434 4.07 4.14 13.20
C ASN A 434 2.80 4.79 12.64
N GLY A 435 2.25 5.79 13.32
CA GLY A 435 1.13 6.58 12.80
C GLY A 435 1.48 7.32 11.51
N ALA A 436 0.45 7.62 10.71
CA ALA A 436 0.61 8.48 9.54
C ALA A 436 0.46 9.95 9.92
N ASN A 437 1.18 10.84 9.22
CA ASN A 437 0.96 12.28 9.28
C ASN A 437 0.58 12.80 7.90
N VAL A 438 -0.71 13.01 7.67
CA VAL A 438 -1.29 13.31 6.36
C VAL A 438 -1.64 14.80 6.25
N THR A 439 -1.17 15.44 5.19
CA THR A 439 -1.70 16.71 4.68
C THR A 439 -2.56 16.41 3.46
N PHE A 440 -3.82 16.84 3.47
CA PHE A 440 -4.79 16.60 2.41
C PHE A 440 -5.34 17.93 1.90
N ASN A 441 -4.98 18.30 0.68
CA ASN A 441 -5.43 19.53 0.04
C ASN A 441 -6.37 19.19 -1.11
N ALA A 442 -7.57 19.76 -1.08
CA ALA A 442 -8.55 19.59 -2.14
C ALA A 442 -8.98 20.96 -2.67
N ASP A 443 -8.94 21.09 -3.98
CA ASP A 443 -9.18 22.33 -4.72
C ASP A 443 -10.18 22.06 -5.85
N ASN A 444 -11.38 22.66 -5.78
CA ASN A 444 -12.47 22.42 -6.73
C ASN A 444 -12.83 20.93 -6.87
N GLU A 445 -12.96 20.24 -5.74
CA GLU A 445 -13.26 18.81 -5.67
C GLU A 445 -14.70 18.52 -5.21
N THR A 446 -15.27 17.39 -5.63
CA THR A 446 -16.50 16.84 -5.02
C THR A 446 -16.16 15.51 -4.38
N LEU A 447 -16.01 15.51 -3.06
CA LEU A 447 -15.50 14.38 -2.29
C LEU A 447 -16.61 13.72 -1.47
N ALA A 448 -16.56 12.39 -1.39
CA ALA A 448 -17.45 11.61 -0.55
C ALA A 448 -16.67 10.56 0.25
N GLY A 449 -17.09 10.34 1.49
CA GLY A 449 -16.55 9.33 2.39
C GLY A 449 -16.02 9.89 3.70
N ASN A 450 -15.90 9.00 4.67
CA ASN A 450 -15.44 9.34 6.01
C ASN A 450 -13.92 9.54 6.05
N ILE A 451 -13.48 10.34 7.03
CA ILE A 451 -12.07 10.51 7.39
C ILE A 451 -11.82 9.76 8.69
N ILE A 452 -10.91 8.80 8.65
CA ILE A 452 -10.53 7.98 9.79
C ILE A 452 -9.08 8.31 10.17
N CYS A 453 -8.87 8.59 11.45
CA CYS A 453 -7.54 8.81 12.01
C CYS A 453 -7.45 7.97 13.29
N ASP A 454 -6.36 7.23 13.48
CA ASP A 454 -6.14 6.53 14.76
C ASP A 454 -5.49 7.42 15.81
N ASN A 455 -5.22 6.87 17.01
CA ASN A 455 -4.75 7.61 18.17
C ASN A 455 -3.31 8.14 18.09
N ILE A 456 -2.50 7.66 17.14
CA ILE A 456 -1.11 8.11 16.96
C ILE A 456 -0.84 8.74 15.59
N SER A 457 -1.88 8.86 14.77
CA SER A 457 -1.83 9.52 13.46
C SER A 457 -2.33 10.97 13.53
N SER A 458 -2.06 11.72 12.46
CA SER A 458 -2.62 13.05 12.24
C SER A 458 -3.08 13.27 10.80
N VAL A 459 -4.14 14.06 10.65
CA VAL A 459 -4.68 14.51 9.36
C VAL A 459 -4.90 16.03 9.42
N THR A 460 -4.31 16.77 8.48
CA THR A 460 -4.58 18.20 8.26
C THR A 460 -5.23 18.35 6.90
N MET A 461 -6.47 18.84 6.86
CA MET A 461 -7.26 19.00 5.65
C MET A 461 -7.51 20.46 5.33
N ALA A 462 -7.38 20.83 4.05
CA ALA A 462 -7.80 22.12 3.53
C ALA A 462 -8.70 21.94 2.31
N LEU A 463 -9.94 22.45 2.39
CA LEU A 463 -10.90 22.46 1.28
C LEU A 463 -10.96 23.88 0.71
N LYS A 464 -10.75 23.98 -0.60
CA LYS A 464 -10.62 25.26 -1.31
C LYS A 464 -11.46 25.31 -2.58
N ASN A 465 -11.78 26.53 -3.02
CA ASN A 465 -12.34 26.87 -4.31
C ASN A 465 -13.57 26.02 -4.68
N GLY A 466 -14.59 26.05 -3.83
CA GLY A 466 -15.84 25.31 -4.07
C GLY A 466 -15.77 23.82 -3.77
N THR A 467 -14.73 23.35 -3.07
CA THR A 467 -14.64 21.93 -2.71
C THR A 467 -15.78 21.52 -1.78
N THR A 468 -16.40 20.38 -2.07
CA THR A 468 -17.41 19.77 -1.20
C THR A 468 -16.90 18.47 -0.59
N LEU A 469 -17.13 18.28 0.71
CA LEU A 469 -16.91 16.99 1.39
C LEU A 469 -18.24 16.50 1.94
N LYS A 470 -18.66 15.29 1.55
CA LYS A 470 -19.78 14.57 2.17
C LYS A 470 -19.27 13.40 2.99
N GLY A 471 -19.27 13.54 4.31
CA GLY A 471 -18.76 12.51 5.22
C GLY A 471 -18.63 12.96 6.67
N SER A 472 -18.33 12.01 7.55
CA SER A 472 -17.97 12.29 8.95
C SER A 472 -16.46 12.29 9.15
N ILE A 473 -15.98 13.03 10.14
CA ILE A 473 -14.56 13.15 10.47
C ILE A 473 -14.31 12.56 11.85
N ASN A 474 -13.51 11.49 11.89
CA ASN A 474 -13.07 10.80 13.09
C ASN A 474 -14.20 10.44 14.09
N ALA A 475 -15.30 9.89 13.57
CA ALA A 475 -16.49 9.55 14.36
C ALA A 475 -16.20 8.59 15.54
N ASN A 476 -15.12 7.80 15.44
CA ASN A 476 -14.65 6.87 16.47
C ASN A 476 -14.01 7.55 17.69
N LYS A 477 -13.83 8.87 17.67
CA LYS A 477 -13.28 9.65 18.80
C LYS A 477 -11.90 9.18 19.25
N THR A 478 -11.08 8.76 18.30
CA THR A 478 -9.69 8.40 18.63
C THR A 478 -8.95 9.66 19.09
N MET A 479 -7.89 9.48 19.86
CA MET A 479 -7.05 10.60 20.32
C MET A 479 -6.14 11.18 19.23
N GLY A 480 -6.34 10.80 17.96
CA GLY A 480 -5.60 11.28 16.80
C GLY A 480 -5.86 12.75 16.54
N SER A 481 -4.90 13.42 15.88
CA SER A 481 -5.06 14.83 15.57
C SER A 481 -5.71 15.04 14.22
N VAL A 482 -6.90 15.65 14.18
CA VAL A 482 -7.56 15.98 12.91
C VAL A 482 -7.90 17.46 12.83
N ALA A 483 -7.37 18.15 11.84
CA ALA A 483 -7.62 19.58 11.60
C ALA A 483 -8.31 19.77 10.24
N LEU A 484 -9.36 20.59 10.21
CA LEU A 484 -10.06 20.99 8.99
C LEU A 484 -10.00 22.50 8.81
N THR A 485 -9.63 22.94 7.61
CA THR A 485 -9.71 24.33 7.15
C THR A 485 -10.67 24.41 5.97
N LEU A 486 -11.66 25.31 6.07
CA LEU A 486 -12.62 25.62 5.01
C LEU A 486 -12.38 27.06 4.53
N ASP A 487 -12.35 27.26 3.21
CA ASP A 487 -12.60 28.58 2.66
C ASP A 487 -14.10 28.89 2.59
N LYS A 488 -14.46 30.14 2.31
CA LYS A 488 -15.87 30.60 2.27
C LYS A 488 -16.73 29.90 1.22
N THR A 489 -16.10 29.31 0.20
CA THR A 489 -16.81 28.73 -0.95
C THR A 489 -16.96 27.22 -0.83
N SER A 490 -16.20 26.59 0.06
CA SER A 490 -16.17 25.15 0.24
C SER A 490 -17.20 24.72 1.27
N THR A 491 -17.80 23.55 1.06
CA THR A 491 -18.92 23.04 1.87
C THR A 491 -18.56 21.71 2.53
N TRP A 492 -18.99 21.53 3.78
CA TRP A 492 -18.94 20.24 4.45
C TRP A 492 -20.34 19.74 4.79
N CYS A 493 -20.76 18.67 4.09
CA CYS A 493 -21.99 17.96 4.35
C CYS A 493 -21.75 16.80 5.32
N ILE A 494 -22.18 16.98 6.57
CA ILE A 494 -21.87 16.09 7.67
C ILE A 494 -22.81 14.88 7.66
N THR A 495 -22.24 13.68 7.76
CA THR A 495 -23.03 12.42 7.78
C THR A 495 -23.00 11.69 9.12
N GLY A 496 -22.40 12.30 10.14
CA GLY A 496 -22.28 11.73 11.47
C GLY A 496 -21.51 12.64 12.43
N ASN A 497 -21.66 12.37 13.74
CA ASN A 497 -20.92 13.10 14.77
C ASN A 497 -19.42 13.05 14.49
N SER A 498 -18.77 14.20 14.55
CA SER A 498 -17.38 14.38 14.09
C SER A 498 -16.51 14.97 15.20
N TYR A 499 -15.24 14.56 15.24
CA TYR A 499 -14.31 14.91 16.32
C TYR A 499 -13.02 15.47 15.71
N LEU A 500 -12.78 16.75 15.93
CA LEU A 500 -11.63 17.46 15.41
C LEU A 500 -10.75 18.00 16.55
N THR A 501 -9.46 18.03 16.29
CA THR A 501 -8.53 18.88 17.05
C THR A 501 -8.86 20.34 16.77
N SER A 502 -8.99 20.72 15.49
CA SER A 502 -9.30 22.09 15.12
C SER A 502 -10.18 22.21 13.89
N LEU A 503 -11.02 23.25 13.92
CA LEU A 503 -11.84 23.70 12.80
C LEU A 503 -11.57 25.20 12.61
N THR A 504 -11.12 25.55 11.43
CA THR A 504 -11.02 26.96 11.00
C THR A 504 -11.87 27.14 9.76
N ASP A 505 -12.74 28.14 9.81
CA ASP A 505 -13.64 28.45 8.71
C ASP A 505 -13.50 29.93 8.35
N ALA A 506 -13.31 30.20 7.07
CA ALA A 506 -13.30 31.58 6.58
C ALA A 506 -14.72 32.17 6.53
N ASP A 507 -15.77 31.34 6.54
CA ASP A 507 -17.15 31.77 6.76
C ASP A 507 -17.46 31.78 8.28
N SER A 508 -17.44 32.98 8.86
CA SER A 508 -17.75 33.16 10.28
C SER A 508 -19.20 32.85 10.66
N THR A 509 -20.10 32.71 9.68
CA THR A 509 -21.51 32.34 9.92
C THR A 509 -21.72 30.82 10.00
N LEU A 510 -20.74 30.03 9.56
CA LEU A 510 -20.81 28.56 9.46
C LEU A 510 -21.92 28.05 8.53
N ALA A 511 -22.42 28.89 7.62
CA ALA A 511 -23.52 28.53 6.71
C ALA A 511 -23.09 27.52 5.63
N ASN A 512 -21.78 27.37 5.41
CA ASN A 512 -21.16 26.39 4.52
C ASN A 512 -20.96 25.00 5.18
N ILE A 513 -21.49 24.78 6.38
CA ILE A 513 -21.50 23.48 7.04
C ILE A 513 -22.95 22.97 7.09
N ASP A 514 -23.26 21.97 6.26
CA ASP A 514 -24.56 21.29 6.30
C ASP A 514 -24.51 20.22 7.39
N ASP A 515 -24.91 20.59 8.61
CA ASP A 515 -24.71 19.77 9.80
C ASP A 515 -25.65 18.55 9.87
N ASN A 516 -26.79 18.57 9.17
CA ASN A 516 -27.78 17.49 9.16
C ASN A 516 -28.20 17.01 10.57
N GLY A 517 -28.22 17.92 11.56
CA GLY A 517 -28.54 17.62 12.96
C GLY A 517 -27.40 17.00 13.77
N TYR A 518 -26.22 16.79 13.18
CA TYR A 518 -25.07 16.17 13.85
C TYR A 518 -24.24 17.15 14.66
N THR A 519 -23.45 16.61 15.58
CA THR A 519 -22.55 17.41 16.43
C THR A 519 -21.10 17.30 15.98
N ILE A 520 -20.45 18.45 15.85
CA ILE A 520 -19.01 18.63 15.68
C ILE A 520 -18.41 18.94 17.04
N TYR A 521 -17.45 18.12 17.46
CA TYR A 521 -16.68 18.31 18.68
C TYR A 521 -15.30 18.85 18.34
N TYR A 522 -14.89 19.95 18.98
CA TYR A 522 -13.57 20.55 18.77
C TYR A 522 -12.77 20.66 20.08
N ASP A 523 -11.45 20.71 19.99
CA ASP A 523 -10.61 20.97 21.17
C ASP A 523 -10.59 22.46 21.53
N ALA A 524 -11.30 22.84 22.59
CA ALA A 524 -11.33 24.21 23.09
C ALA A 524 -9.98 24.74 23.61
N LYS A 525 -8.97 23.88 23.77
CA LYS A 525 -7.59 24.26 24.13
C LYS A 525 -6.70 24.52 22.91
N ALA A 526 -7.07 24.04 21.72
CA ALA A 526 -6.28 24.28 20.51
C ALA A 526 -6.34 25.77 20.11
N SER A 527 -5.17 26.38 19.90
CA SER A 527 -5.06 27.81 19.56
C SER A 527 -5.81 28.18 18.27
N ALA A 528 -5.83 27.27 17.30
CA ALA A 528 -6.59 27.40 16.06
C ALA A 528 -8.12 27.55 16.28
N ASN A 529 -8.65 27.12 17.43
CA ASN A 529 -10.07 27.25 17.79
C ASN A 529 -10.35 28.47 18.68
N SER A 530 -9.39 29.36 18.89
CA SER A 530 -9.56 30.53 19.77
C SER A 530 -10.75 31.42 19.36
N TRP A 531 -11.04 31.48 18.06
CA TRP A 531 -12.19 32.21 17.51
C TRP A 531 -13.56 31.66 17.97
N LEU A 532 -13.63 30.39 18.40
CA LEU A 532 -14.84 29.77 18.94
C LEU A 532 -15.09 30.10 20.41
N GLY A 533 -14.19 30.83 21.07
CA GLY A 533 -14.38 31.33 22.45
C GLY A 533 -14.73 30.25 23.49
N LYS A 534 -14.42 28.97 23.22
CA LYS A 534 -14.81 27.81 24.04
C LYS A 534 -16.33 27.66 24.25
N LYS A 535 -17.15 28.10 23.29
CA LYS A 535 -18.63 28.08 23.35
C LYS A 535 -19.25 26.98 22.49
N THR A 536 -20.48 26.62 22.82
CA THR A 536 -21.34 25.80 21.95
C THR A 536 -22.13 26.70 21.01
N TYR A 537 -22.14 26.37 19.72
CA TYR A 537 -22.93 27.02 18.69
C TYR A 537 -23.98 26.02 18.19
N THR A 538 -25.21 26.49 17.98
CA THR A 538 -26.24 25.71 17.27
C THR A 538 -26.08 26.00 15.78
N LEU A 539 -25.99 24.95 14.98
CA LEU A 539 -25.84 25.01 13.53
C LEU A 539 -27.22 24.98 12.86
N THR A 540 -27.25 25.20 11.55
CA THR A 540 -28.45 25.45 10.74
C THR A 540 -29.55 24.40 10.94
N ASP A 541 -29.22 23.11 10.96
CA ASP A 541 -30.19 22.01 11.05
C ASP A 541 -30.40 21.50 12.48
N GLY A 542 -30.00 22.29 13.48
CA GLY A 542 -30.13 21.95 14.91
C GLY A 542 -28.96 21.12 15.45
N GLY A 543 -27.98 20.79 14.61
CA GLY A 543 -26.68 20.27 15.02
C GLY A 543 -25.90 21.27 15.88
N LYS A 544 -24.73 20.86 16.36
CA LYS A 544 -23.93 21.68 17.29
C LYS A 544 -22.46 21.68 16.92
N LEU A 545 -21.81 22.82 17.05
CA LEU A 545 -20.35 22.92 17.15
C LEU A 545 -20.00 23.19 18.61
N THR A 546 -19.34 22.24 19.28
CA THR A 546 -19.18 22.28 20.74
C THR A 546 -17.80 21.82 21.18
N PRO A 547 -17.26 22.35 22.31
CA PRO A 547 -16.07 21.80 22.93
C PRO A 547 -16.23 20.32 23.24
N ARG A 548 -15.18 19.53 22.97
CA ARG A 548 -15.05 18.17 23.50
C ARG A 548 -14.90 18.24 25.03
N LYS A 549 -15.53 17.29 25.73
CA LYS A 549 -15.45 17.18 27.19
C LYS A 549 -14.14 16.57 27.63
#